data_AF-A0A815WJJ1-F1
#
_entry.id   AF-A0A815WJJ1-F1
#
_cell.length_a   1.000
_cell.length_b   1.000
_cell.length_c   1.000
_cell.angle_alpha   90.00
_cell.angle_beta   90.00
_cell.angle_gamma   90.00
#
_symmetry.space_group_name_H-M   'P 1'
#
loop_
_entity.id
_entity.type
_entity.pdbx_description
1 polymer ?
#
loop_
_entity_poly.entity_id
_entity_poly.type
_entity_poly.pdbx_seq_one_letter_code
_entity_poly.pdbx_strand_id
1 'polypeptide(L)'
;MATSCNTHSYDGKLREKWFEIRPMLIEKYLPHCLSFDDTLKDIERWLDRKYFNVKRIGRARRSLRILTTHRRTNFDTRNDIDVEELLPILWNQVKKQADIHDTFYEQLCDITGGSCSQGRSTRLFQFLFLFDLPIETSTNNDEQKDSSEIVKKTDEQNDTSQTIVNENDQKDSAKIEADVEEQKNLPETETNIDVQKDQSQTETNENNPVSTKEHSEVSQKSTEESNNLISDKT
;
A
#
# COMPACT_ATOMS: atom_id res chain seq x y z
N MET A 1 -25.81 -16.27 -24.11
CA MET A 1 -25.96 -15.56 -22.82
C MET A 1 -25.26 -14.23 -22.94
N ALA A 2 -25.94 -13.10 -22.72
CA ALA A 2 -25.32 -11.78 -22.78
C ALA A 2 -24.50 -11.58 -21.49
N THR A 3 -23.18 -11.73 -21.58
CA THR A 3 -22.27 -11.29 -20.52
C THR A 3 -22.34 -9.77 -20.46
N SER A 4 -23.01 -9.25 -19.42
CA SER A 4 -22.99 -7.84 -19.08
C SER A 4 -21.53 -7.38 -18.97
N CYS A 5 -21.07 -6.54 -19.89
CA CYS A 5 -19.77 -5.86 -19.82
C CYS A 5 -19.74 -4.76 -18.74
N ASN A 6 -20.71 -4.74 -17.82
CA ASN A 6 -20.82 -3.72 -16.80
C ASN A 6 -19.87 -4.07 -15.65
N THR A 7 -18.60 -3.77 -15.83
CA THR A 7 -17.53 -3.86 -14.83
C THR A 7 -17.92 -3.18 -13.51
N HIS A 8 -18.81 -2.18 -13.57
CA HIS A 8 -19.33 -1.47 -12.41
C HIS A 8 -20.10 -2.36 -11.41
N SER A 9 -20.71 -3.47 -11.84
CA SER A 9 -21.45 -4.37 -10.93
C SER A 9 -20.53 -5.18 -10.02
N TYR A 10 -19.27 -5.40 -10.40
CA TYR A 10 -18.30 -6.13 -9.58
C TYR A 10 -17.66 -5.25 -8.51
N ASP A 11 -17.51 -3.96 -8.78
CA ASP A 11 -16.90 -3.01 -7.84
C ASP A 11 -17.70 -2.87 -6.54
N GLY A 12 -19.05 -2.96 -6.59
CA GLY A 12 -19.88 -2.89 -5.38
C GLY A 12 -19.58 -3.98 -4.35
N LYS A 13 -19.26 -5.19 -4.82
CA LYS A 13 -18.98 -6.34 -3.94
C LYS A 13 -17.62 -6.24 -3.24
N LEU A 14 -16.64 -5.61 -3.90
CA LEU A 14 -15.31 -5.38 -3.33
C LEU A 14 -15.39 -4.47 -2.12
N ARG A 15 -16.16 -3.37 -2.22
CA ARG A 15 -16.40 -2.47 -1.10
C ARG A 15 -17.03 -3.21 0.08
N GLU A 16 -18.14 -3.91 -0.13
CA GLU A 16 -18.83 -4.67 0.93
C GLU A 16 -17.87 -5.64 1.63
N LYS A 17 -17.09 -6.41 0.86
CA LYS A 17 -16.13 -7.36 1.41
C LYS A 17 -15.00 -6.68 2.16
N TRP A 18 -14.53 -5.52 1.70
CA TRP A 18 -13.54 -4.72 2.42
C TRP A 18 -14.08 -4.26 3.77
N PHE A 19 -15.29 -3.70 3.83
CA PHE A 19 -15.92 -3.27 5.09
C PHE A 19 -16.14 -4.44 6.07
N GLU A 20 -16.47 -5.62 5.56
CA GLU A 20 -16.63 -6.84 6.37
C GLU A 20 -15.31 -7.21 7.08
N ILE A 21 -14.19 -7.22 6.35
CA ILE A 21 -12.93 -7.77 6.88
C ILE A 21 -11.99 -6.70 7.47
N ARG A 22 -12.13 -5.42 7.05
CA ARG A 22 -11.24 -4.32 7.45
C ARG A 22 -11.10 -4.17 8.97
N PRO A 23 -12.17 -4.21 9.80
CA PRO A 23 -12.03 -4.07 11.25
C PRO A 23 -11.08 -5.13 11.83
N MET A 24 -11.26 -6.39 11.43
CA MET A 24 -10.40 -7.50 11.84
C MET A 24 -8.95 -7.32 11.34
N LEU A 25 -8.76 -6.87 10.09
CA LEU A 25 -7.42 -6.59 9.56
C LEU A 25 -6.70 -5.51 10.38
N ILE A 26 -7.39 -4.42 10.71
CA ILE A 26 -6.84 -3.29 11.46
C ILE A 26 -6.55 -3.68 12.90
N GLU A 27 -7.44 -4.41 13.56
CA GLU A 27 -7.26 -4.75 14.98
C GLU A 27 -6.21 -5.86 15.16
N LYS A 28 -6.26 -6.91 14.34
CA LYS A 28 -5.47 -8.12 14.55
C LYS A 28 -4.13 -8.11 13.82
N TYR A 29 -4.02 -7.46 12.67
CA TYR A 29 -2.83 -7.59 11.82
C TYR A 29 -2.01 -6.30 11.74
N LEU A 30 -2.65 -5.14 11.58
CA LEU A 30 -1.95 -3.87 11.40
C LEU A 30 -0.96 -3.51 12.55
N PRO A 31 -1.24 -3.77 13.85
CA PRO A 31 -0.32 -3.43 14.94
C PRO A 31 1.00 -4.20 14.90
N HIS A 32 1.05 -5.32 14.17
CA HIS A 32 2.24 -6.14 13.99
C HIS A 32 2.97 -5.85 12.67
N CYS A 33 2.51 -4.85 11.91
CA CYS A 33 3.09 -4.48 10.64
C CYS A 33 4.05 -3.30 10.79
N LEU A 34 4.93 -3.14 9.80
CA LEU A 34 5.75 -1.94 9.68
C LEU A 34 4.87 -0.75 9.29
N SER A 35 5.38 0.46 9.47
CA SER A 35 4.80 1.66 8.86
C SER A 35 4.73 1.50 7.33
N PHE A 36 3.90 2.30 6.66
CA PHE A 36 3.83 2.27 5.20
C PHE A 36 5.19 2.55 4.53
N ASP A 37 5.91 3.58 4.99
CA ASP A 37 7.22 3.93 4.43
C ASP A 37 8.26 2.83 4.66
N ASP A 38 8.28 2.22 5.85
CA ASP A 38 9.22 1.15 6.15
C ASP A 38 8.85 -0.14 5.42
N THR A 39 7.55 -0.39 5.19
CA THR A 39 7.06 -1.46 4.32
C THR A 39 7.60 -1.29 2.90
N LEU A 40 7.52 -0.10 2.31
CA LEU A 40 8.04 0.17 0.97
C LEU A 40 9.55 -0.09 0.87
N LYS A 41 10.33 0.38 1.85
CA LYS A 41 11.78 0.11 1.94
C LYS A 41 12.07 -1.38 2.10
N ASP A 42 11.26 -2.09 2.89
CA ASP A 42 11.43 -3.52 3.12
C ASP A 42 11.17 -4.34 1.84
N ILE A 43 10.13 -3.96 1.08
CA ILE A 43 9.86 -4.56 -0.23
C ILE A 43 10.99 -4.25 -1.21
N GLU A 44 11.51 -3.01 -1.25
CA GLU A 44 12.63 -2.65 -2.12
C GLU A 44 13.88 -3.49 -1.82
N ARG A 45 14.27 -3.63 -0.55
CA ARG A 45 15.37 -4.51 -0.13
C ARG A 45 15.12 -5.98 -0.48
N TRP A 46 13.88 -6.43 -0.42
CA TRP A 46 13.52 -7.79 -0.85
C TRP A 46 13.66 -7.96 -2.36
N LEU A 47 13.20 -7.00 -3.16
CA LEU A 47 13.36 -7.00 -4.61
C LEU A 47 14.84 -7.05 -4.99
N ASP A 48 15.67 -6.26 -4.31
CA ASP A 48 17.11 -6.22 -4.55
C ASP A 48 17.77 -7.56 -4.24
N ARG A 49 17.38 -8.24 -3.16
CA ARG A 49 17.93 -9.57 -2.84
C ARG A 49 17.47 -10.65 -3.81
N LYS A 50 16.18 -10.65 -4.18
CA LYS A 50 15.58 -11.75 -4.94
C LYS A 50 15.73 -11.60 -6.46
N TYR A 51 15.76 -10.37 -6.98
CA TYR A 51 15.65 -10.09 -8.41
C TYR A 51 16.77 -9.18 -8.97
N PHE A 52 17.93 -9.07 -8.30
CA PHE A 52 19.01 -8.14 -8.68
C PHE A 52 19.42 -8.17 -10.17
N ASN A 53 19.36 -9.36 -10.80
CA ASN A 53 19.74 -9.56 -12.21
C ASN A 53 18.57 -9.61 -13.19
N VAL A 54 17.34 -9.37 -12.74
CA VAL A 54 16.16 -9.49 -13.59
C VAL A 54 15.90 -8.15 -14.28
N LYS A 55 15.98 -8.13 -15.62
CA LYS A 55 15.69 -6.93 -16.44
C LYS A 55 14.34 -6.27 -16.11
N ARG A 56 13.39 -7.04 -15.58
CA ARG A 56 12.04 -6.60 -15.23
C ARG A 56 11.91 -5.97 -13.84
N ILE A 57 12.94 -5.99 -12.97
CA ILE A 57 12.89 -5.37 -11.63
C ILE A 57 12.51 -3.88 -11.69
N GLY A 58 12.85 -3.20 -12.79
CA GLY A 58 12.49 -1.80 -13.01
C GLY A 58 10.97 -1.53 -12.98
N ARG A 59 10.12 -2.50 -13.36
CA ARG A 59 8.66 -2.36 -13.25
C ARG A 59 8.23 -2.34 -11.79
N ALA A 60 8.63 -3.32 -10.99
CA ALA A 60 8.30 -3.36 -9.57
C ALA A 60 8.80 -2.11 -8.81
N ARG A 61 10.04 -1.66 -9.06
CA ARG A 61 10.57 -0.42 -8.47
C ARG A 61 9.78 0.82 -8.90
N ARG A 62 9.32 0.87 -10.15
CA ARG A 62 8.44 1.96 -10.62
C ARG A 62 7.09 1.94 -9.91
N SER A 63 6.52 0.77 -9.60
CA SER A 63 5.30 0.66 -8.79
C SER A 63 5.51 1.21 -7.39
N LEU A 64 6.59 0.81 -6.71
CA LEU A 64 6.91 1.34 -5.38
C LEU A 64 7.06 2.86 -5.43
N ARG A 65 7.77 3.39 -6.43
CA ARG A 65 7.90 4.84 -6.63
C ARG A 65 6.55 5.52 -6.78
N ILE A 66 5.62 4.97 -7.57
CA ILE A 66 4.26 5.53 -7.73
C ILE A 66 3.56 5.61 -6.37
N LEU A 67 3.63 4.55 -5.57
CA LEU A 67 3.03 4.51 -4.24
C LEU A 67 3.65 5.53 -3.29
N THR A 68 4.96 5.80 -3.41
CA THR A 68 5.65 6.83 -2.63
C THR A 68 5.34 8.25 -3.11
N THR A 69 5.44 8.52 -4.42
CA THR A 69 5.35 9.88 -4.96
C THR A 69 3.93 10.38 -5.10
N HIS A 70 2.97 9.48 -5.32
CA HIS A 70 1.57 9.82 -5.54
C HIS A 70 0.66 9.40 -4.38
N ARG A 71 1.12 9.57 -3.13
CA ARG A 71 0.39 9.24 -1.90
C ARG A 71 -1.07 9.70 -1.88
N ARG A 72 -1.37 10.92 -2.36
CA ARG A 72 -2.75 11.45 -2.43
C ARG A 72 -3.69 10.60 -3.30
N THR A 73 -3.15 9.77 -4.19
CA THR A 73 -3.89 8.87 -5.07
C THR A 73 -3.82 7.43 -4.61
N ASN A 74 -3.29 7.14 -3.43
CA ASN A 74 -3.29 5.79 -2.85
C ASN A 74 -4.65 5.42 -2.25
N PHE A 75 -5.49 6.41 -1.98
CA PHE A 75 -6.84 6.20 -1.50
C PHE A 75 -7.81 5.97 -2.66
N ASP A 76 -8.49 4.83 -2.63
CA ASP A 76 -9.58 4.49 -3.53
C ASP A 76 -10.90 4.96 -2.94
N THR A 77 -11.35 6.14 -3.38
CA THR A 77 -12.60 6.76 -2.92
C THR A 77 -13.85 5.94 -3.24
N ARG A 78 -13.79 5.03 -4.22
CA ARG A 78 -14.96 4.25 -4.64
C ARG A 78 -15.19 3.04 -3.74
N ASN A 79 -14.11 2.36 -3.37
CA ASN A 79 -14.18 1.17 -2.51
C ASN A 79 -13.82 1.48 -1.04
N ASP A 80 -13.40 2.71 -0.74
CA ASP A 80 -12.93 3.15 0.57
C ASP A 80 -11.71 2.35 1.08
N ILE A 81 -10.79 2.03 0.14
CA ILE A 81 -9.59 1.23 0.42
C ILE A 81 -8.37 2.15 0.39
N ASP A 82 -7.65 2.22 1.51
CA ASP A 82 -6.36 2.90 1.56
C ASP A 82 -5.22 1.90 1.38
N VAL A 83 -4.41 2.12 0.33
CA VAL A 83 -3.20 1.31 0.09
C VAL A 83 -2.18 1.47 1.23
N GLU A 84 -2.17 2.61 1.93
CA GLU A 84 -1.27 2.82 3.06
C GLU A 84 -1.57 1.89 4.25
N GLU A 85 -2.83 1.49 4.43
CA GLU A 85 -3.25 0.50 5.43
C GLU A 85 -3.08 -0.94 4.91
N LEU A 86 -3.46 -1.16 3.64
CA LEU A 86 -3.52 -2.50 3.05
C LEU A 86 -2.15 -3.10 2.77
N LEU A 87 -1.20 -2.31 2.24
CA LEU A 87 0.09 -2.83 1.80
C LEU A 87 0.94 -3.39 2.96
N PRO A 88 1.06 -2.75 4.14
CA PRO A 88 1.78 -3.32 5.28
C PRO A 88 1.25 -4.68 5.71
N ILE A 89 -0.08 -4.82 5.78
CA ILE A 89 -0.76 -6.07 6.16
C ILE A 89 -0.45 -7.15 5.15
N LEU A 90 -0.64 -6.84 3.86
CA LEU A 90 -0.37 -7.77 2.76
C LEU A 90 1.08 -8.23 2.77
N TRP A 91 2.03 -7.28 2.88
CA TRP A 91 3.46 -7.58 2.89
C TRP A 91 3.86 -8.47 4.08
N ASN A 92 3.28 -8.23 5.25
CA ASN A 92 3.52 -9.07 6.42
C ASN A 92 3.11 -10.54 6.19
N GLN A 93 2.05 -10.78 5.41
CA GLN A 93 1.66 -12.14 5.02
C GLN A 93 2.58 -12.71 3.94
N VAL A 94 2.93 -11.90 2.93
CA VAL A 94 3.84 -12.31 1.85
C VAL A 94 5.15 -12.87 2.41
N LYS A 95 5.75 -12.19 3.38
CA LYS A 95 7.02 -12.63 3.98
C LYS A 95 6.98 -14.01 4.65
N LYS A 96 5.80 -14.49 5.04
CA LYS A 96 5.63 -15.78 5.72
C LYS A 96 5.51 -16.95 4.75
N GLN A 97 5.26 -16.68 3.46
CA GLN A 97 4.92 -17.68 2.46
C GLN A 97 5.77 -17.48 1.20
N ALA A 98 6.85 -18.25 1.07
CA ALA A 98 7.83 -18.05 0.01
C ALA A 98 7.31 -18.43 -1.39
N ASP A 99 6.31 -19.29 -1.47
CA ASP A 99 5.66 -19.80 -2.68
C ASP A 99 4.85 -18.73 -3.42
N ILE A 100 4.29 -17.76 -2.71
CA ILE A 100 3.51 -16.67 -3.32
C ILE A 100 4.35 -15.46 -3.74
N HIS A 101 5.65 -15.47 -3.43
CA HIS A 101 6.55 -14.34 -3.70
C HIS A 101 6.59 -13.93 -5.18
N ASP A 102 6.56 -14.89 -6.09
CA ASP A 102 6.60 -14.63 -7.53
C ASP A 102 5.26 -14.04 -7.99
N THR A 103 4.14 -14.55 -7.47
CA THR A 103 2.81 -13.99 -7.73
C THR A 103 2.70 -12.56 -7.20
N PHE A 104 3.21 -12.29 -5.99
CA PHE A 104 3.26 -10.93 -5.43
C PHE A 104 4.09 -9.98 -6.31
N TYR A 105 5.25 -10.44 -6.80
CA TYR A 105 6.08 -9.66 -7.72
C TYR A 105 5.33 -9.29 -9.00
N GLU A 106 4.60 -10.24 -9.61
CA GLU A 106 3.80 -9.96 -10.81
C GLU A 106 2.64 -9.00 -10.51
N GLN A 107 1.94 -9.17 -9.38
CA GLN A 107 0.88 -8.23 -8.97
C GLN A 107 1.44 -6.81 -8.74
N LEU A 108 2.61 -6.71 -8.10
CA LEU A 108 3.28 -5.44 -7.91
C LEU A 108 3.70 -4.83 -9.26
N CYS A 109 4.14 -5.63 -10.23
CA CYS A 109 4.44 -5.14 -11.57
C CYS A 109 3.20 -4.64 -12.31
N ASP A 110 2.03 -5.24 -12.08
CA ASP A 110 0.77 -4.81 -12.69
C ASP A 110 0.28 -3.45 -12.19
N ILE A 111 0.62 -3.07 -10.95
CA ILE A 111 0.33 -1.74 -10.39
C ILE A 111 0.91 -0.62 -11.27
N THR A 112 2.06 -0.82 -11.93
CA THR A 112 2.61 0.19 -12.87
C THR A 112 1.70 0.48 -14.07
N GLY A 113 0.86 -0.47 -14.47
CA GLY A 113 -0.03 -0.31 -15.61
C GLY A 113 -1.26 0.55 -15.31
N GLY A 114 -1.60 0.72 -14.03
CA GLY A 114 -2.77 1.46 -13.58
C GLY A 114 -2.42 2.81 -12.95
N SER A 115 -2.72 3.92 -13.63
CA SER A 115 -2.61 5.25 -13.04
C SER A 115 -3.71 5.55 -12.00
N CYS A 116 -4.85 4.85 -12.08
CA CYS A 116 -5.99 5.05 -11.19
C CYS A 116 -5.80 4.38 -9.82
N SER A 117 -6.24 5.05 -8.75
CA SER A 117 -6.22 4.54 -7.38
C SER A 117 -6.97 3.21 -7.25
N GLN A 118 -8.19 3.15 -7.83
CA GLN A 118 -9.06 1.96 -7.81
C GLN A 118 -8.37 0.70 -8.34
N GLY A 119 -7.62 0.80 -9.44
CA GLY A 119 -6.93 -0.37 -10.01
C GLY A 119 -5.85 -0.92 -9.08
N ARG A 120 -5.14 -0.04 -8.37
CA ARG A 120 -4.05 -0.42 -7.45
C ARG A 120 -4.58 -1.05 -6.18
N SER A 121 -5.54 -0.39 -5.52
CA SER A 121 -6.20 -0.89 -4.30
C SER A 121 -6.88 -2.24 -4.56
N THR A 122 -7.66 -2.34 -5.64
CA THR A 122 -8.39 -3.55 -6.00
C THR A 122 -7.42 -4.71 -6.22
N ARG A 123 -6.29 -4.48 -6.91
CA ARG A 123 -5.34 -5.58 -7.16
C ARG A 123 -4.66 -6.07 -5.89
N LEU A 124 -4.23 -5.16 -5.03
CA LEU A 124 -3.65 -5.51 -3.73
C LEU A 124 -4.68 -6.24 -2.85
N PHE A 125 -5.93 -5.79 -2.88
CA PHE A 125 -6.99 -6.38 -2.08
C PHE A 125 -7.38 -7.77 -2.58
N GLN A 126 -7.49 -7.95 -3.90
CA GLN A 126 -7.71 -9.28 -4.50
C GLN A 126 -6.60 -10.27 -4.13
N PHE A 127 -5.35 -9.80 -4.07
CA PHE A 127 -4.22 -10.63 -3.68
C PHE A 127 -4.32 -11.09 -2.21
N LEU A 128 -4.97 -10.30 -1.33
CA LEU A 128 -5.18 -10.67 0.06
C LEU A 128 -6.04 -11.95 0.22
N PHE A 129 -6.91 -12.26 -0.74
CA PHE A 129 -7.73 -13.48 -0.71
C PHE A 129 -6.96 -14.76 -1.03
N LEU A 130 -5.70 -14.67 -1.43
CA LEU A 130 -4.84 -15.86 -1.53
C LEU A 130 -4.36 -16.36 -0.16
N PHE A 131 -4.55 -15.57 0.88
CA PHE A 131 -4.18 -15.93 2.24
C PHE A 131 -5.40 -16.48 2.98
N ASP A 132 -5.22 -17.61 3.65
CA ASP A 132 -6.18 -18.16 4.61
C ASP A 132 -6.21 -17.31 5.89
N LEU A 133 -6.69 -16.07 5.75
CA LEU A 133 -7.01 -15.25 6.90
C LEU A 133 -8.26 -15.87 7.53
N PRO A 134 -8.25 -16.18 8.85
CA PRO A 134 -9.44 -16.60 9.55
C PRO A 134 -10.42 -15.41 9.58
N ILE A 135 -11.20 -15.29 8.51
CA ILE A 135 -12.40 -14.49 8.50
C ILE A 135 -13.34 -15.29 9.36
N GLU A 136 -13.48 -14.90 10.62
CA GLU A 136 -14.58 -15.35 11.45
C GLU A 136 -15.84 -14.87 10.74
N THR A 137 -16.36 -15.70 9.83
CA THR A 137 -17.65 -15.44 9.25
C THR A 137 -18.60 -15.49 10.42
N SER A 138 -19.11 -14.33 10.82
CA SER A 138 -20.26 -14.17 11.71
C SER A 138 -21.48 -14.75 11.00
N THR A 139 -21.44 -16.03 10.66
CA THR A 139 -22.60 -16.86 10.45
C THR A 139 -23.28 -16.85 11.80
N ASN A 140 -24.29 -15.99 11.91
CA ASN A 140 -25.32 -16.01 12.93
C ASN A 140 -25.91 -17.43 12.95
N ASN A 141 -25.24 -18.35 13.63
CA ASN A 141 -25.93 -19.46 14.27
C ASN A 141 -26.62 -18.85 15.48
N ASP A 142 -27.73 -18.15 15.21
CA ASP A 142 -28.87 -18.04 16.13
C ASP A 142 -29.42 -19.46 16.35
N GLU A 143 -28.61 -20.35 16.92
CA GLU A 143 -29.16 -21.45 17.69
C GLU A 143 -29.60 -20.82 19.02
N GLN A 144 -30.89 -20.54 19.08
CA GLN A 144 -31.64 -20.33 20.30
C GLN A 144 -31.18 -21.33 21.37
N LYS A 145 -30.33 -20.88 22.29
CA LYS A 145 -30.15 -21.56 23.57
C LYS A 145 -31.22 -21.03 24.52
N ASP A 146 -32.44 -21.54 24.29
CA ASP A 146 -33.49 -21.51 25.29
C ASP A 146 -33.05 -22.38 26.49
N SER A 147 -33.47 -21.92 27.66
CA SER A 147 -33.59 -22.64 28.93
C SER A 147 -32.35 -22.82 29.83
N SER A 148 -32.34 -21.96 30.85
CA SER A 148 -32.48 -22.35 32.27
C SER A 148 -31.45 -23.33 32.86
N GLU A 149 -30.52 -22.85 33.69
CA GLU A 149 -30.30 -23.45 35.02
C GLU A 149 -29.41 -22.62 35.97
N ILE A 150 -30.06 -22.07 37.00
CA ILE A 150 -29.74 -22.18 38.44
C ILE A 150 -28.31 -21.83 38.93
N VAL A 151 -28.24 -20.63 39.50
CA VAL A 151 -27.59 -20.23 40.76
C VAL A 151 -26.89 -21.34 41.56
N LYS A 152 -25.60 -21.15 41.87
CA LYS A 152 -25.07 -21.25 43.25
C LYS A 152 -23.70 -20.57 43.41
N LYS A 153 -23.66 -19.67 44.41
CA LYS A 153 -22.49 -19.13 45.09
C LYS A 153 -21.56 -20.26 45.54
N THR A 154 -20.25 -19.98 45.64
CA THR A 154 -19.49 -20.03 46.91
C THR A 154 -18.10 -19.41 46.68
N ASP A 155 -17.76 -18.49 47.58
CA ASP A 155 -16.45 -17.88 47.76
C ASP A 155 -15.39 -18.92 48.16
N GLU A 156 -14.18 -18.84 47.61
CA GLU A 156 -13.01 -19.22 48.41
C GLU A 156 -11.73 -18.53 47.92
N GLN A 157 -11.12 -17.84 48.88
CA GLN A 157 -9.82 -17.20 48.82
C GLN A 157 -8.73 -18.25 48.61
N ASN A 158 -7.70 -17.95 47.81
CA ASN A 158 -6.34 -18.28 48.27
C ASN A 158 -5.29 -17.36 47.67
N ASP A 159 -4.67 -16.65 48.60
CA ASP A 159 -3.45 -15.87 48.54
C ASP A 159 -2.25 -16.83 48.46
N THR A 160 -1.39 -16.70 47.46
CA THR A 160 0.00 -17.17 47.55
C THR A 160 0.89 -16.35 46.63
N SER A 161 1.54 -15.38 47.24
CA SER A 161 2.75 -14.73 46.74
C SER A 161 3.88 -15.76 46.60
N GLN A 162 4.50 -15.85 45.42
CA GLN A 162 5.86 -16.38 45.31
C GLN A 162 6.72 -15.49 44.40
N THR A 163 7.62 -14.78 45.07
CA THR A 163 8.80 -14.10 44.58
C THR A 163 9.71 -15.09 43.87
N ILE A 164 10.04 -14.84 42.59
CA ILE A 164 11.19 -15.48 41.94
C ILE A 164 12.24 -14.40 41.69
N VAL A 165 13.25 -14.41 42.54
CA VAL A 165 14.56 -13.79 42.31
C VAL A 165 15.34 -14.76 41.43
N ASN A 166 15.85 -14.30 40.30
CA ASN A 166 16.94 -14.98 39.60
C ASN A 166 17.96 -13.92 39.15
N GLU A 167 18.94 -13.71 40.02
CA GLU A 167 20.28 -13.27 39.65
C GLU A 167 20.99 -14.43 38.94
N ASN A 168 21.61 -14.15 37.79
CA ASN A 168 22.86 -14.76 37.33
C ASN A 168 23.38 -13.85 36.22
N ASP A 169 24.30 -12.95 36.53
CA ASP A 169 25.75 -13.15 36.51
C ASP A 169 26.33 -13.43 35.11
N GLN A 170 27.23 -12.50 34.74
CA GLN A 170 28.56 -12.74 34.15
C GLN A 170 28.61 -13.38 32.75
N LYS A 171 29.08 -12.64 31.74
CA LYS A 171 30.51 -12.36 31.45
C LYS A 171 30.91 -13.26 30.28
N ASP A 172 31.15 -12.68 29.11
CA ASP A 172 32.42 -12.91 28.44
C ASP A 172 32.61 -11.99 27.23
N SER A 173 33.74 -11.33 27.32
CA SER A 173 34.35 -10.46 26.33
C SER A 173 34.92 -11.33 25.20
N ALA A 174 34.57 -11.03 23.96
CA ALA A 174 35.35 -11.48 22.80
C ALA A 174 35.69 -10.27 21.94
N LYS A 175 36.87 -9.71 22.26
CA LYS A 175 37.62 -8.75 21.46
C LYS A 175 38.15 -9.50 20.24
N ILE A 176 37.64 -9.19 19.04
CA ILE A 176 38.23 -9.65 17.79
C ILE A 176 38.92 -8.43 17.17
N GLU A 177 40.22 -8.33 17.43
CA GLU A 177 41.16 -7.57 16.61
C GLU A 177 41.61 -8.51 15.47
N ALA A 178 41.37 -8.09 14.24
CA ALA A 178 42.09 -8.61 13.08
C ALA A 178 42.39 -7.41 12.17
N ASP A 179 43.58 -6.84 12.37
CA ASP A 179 44.36 -6.21 11.33
C ASP A 179 44.50 -7.15 10.12
N VAL A 180 44.55 -6.58 8.91
CA VAL A 180 45.11 -7.06 7.63
C VAL A 180 44.26 -6.43 6.51
N GLU A 181 44.75 -5.80 5.45
CA GLU A 181 46.06 -5.31 5.06
C GLU A 181 45.80 -4.41 3.84
N GLU A 182 46.54 -3.32 3.80
CA GLU A 182 46.61 -2.32 2.76
C GLU A 182 47.20 -2.91 1.47
N GLN A 183 46.55 -2.72 0.31
CA GLN A 183 47.17 -2.60 -1.03
C GLN A 183 46.09 -2.31 -2.10
N LYS A 184 46.02 -1.08 -2.61
CA LYS A 184 46.74 -0.51 -3.77
C LYS A 184 46.06 -0.77 -5.14
N ASN A 185 45.78 0.35 -5.78
CA ASN A 185 45.72 0.60 -7.23
C ASN A 185 44.45 0.15 -7.99
N LEU A 186 43.51 1.09 -8.16
CA LEU A 186 42.67 1.16 -9.36
C LEU A 186 43.16 2.31 -10.25
N PRO A 187 43.35 2.10 -11.55
CA PRO A 187 43.67 3.17 -12.49
C PRO A 187 42.43 4.03 -12.78
N GLU A 188 42.60 5.33 -12.67
CA GLU A 188 41.67 6.34 -13.17
C GLU A 188 41.61 6.23 -14.70
N THR A 189 40.49 5.73 -15.23
CA THR A 189 40.18 5.90 -16.65
C THR A 189 39.56 7.28 -16.84
N GLU A 190 40.40 8.23 -17.21
CA GLU A 190 40.00 9.50 -17.82
C GLU A 190 39.30 9.22 -19.15
N THR A 191 37.97 9.22 -19.16
CA THR A 191 37.21 9.41 -20.40
C THR A 191 37.20 10.90 -20.74
N ASN A 192 38.20 11.32 -21.51
CA ASN A 192 38.13 12.52 -22.34
C ASN A 192 37.01 12.32 -23.38
N ILE A 193 35.82 12.87 -23.11
CA ILE A 193 34.80 13.07 -24.14
C ILE A 193 35.04 14.47 -24.69
N ASP A 194 35.70 14.48 -25.83
CA ASP A 194 35.96 15.66 -26.64
C ASP A 194 34.64 16.24 -27.15
N VAL A 195 34.58 17.56 -27.07
CA VAL A 195 33.47 18.42 -27.44
C VAL A 195 33.54 18.62 -28.95
N GLN A 196 32.70 17.90 -29.71
CA GLN A 196 32.34 18.34 -31.06
C GLN A 196 31.02 19.10 -31.03
N LYS A 197 31.22 20.40 -30.87
CA LYS A 197 30.30 21.49 -31.17
C LYS A 197 30.11 21.53 -32.68
N ASP A 198 28.97 21.05 -33.18
CA ASP A 198 28.55 21.31 -34.55
C ASP A 198 27.35 22.26 -34.55
N GLN A 199 27.60 23.43 -35.11
CA GLN A 199 26.63 24.48 -35.42
C GLN A 199 26.16 24.28 -36.85
N SER A 200 24.87 24.15 -37.08
CA SER A 200 24.12 24.52 -38.30
C SER A 200 22.77 23.81 -38.24
N GLN A 201 21.62 24.34 -38.63
CA GLN A 201 21.24 25.60 -39.24
C GLN A 201 19.75 25.81 -38.92
N THR A 202 19.38 27.07 -38.77
CA THR A 202 18.03 27.62 -38.87
C THR A 202 17.33 27.19 -40.17
N GLU A 203 16.14 26.61 -40.05
CA GLU A 203 15.07 26.80 -41.05
C GLU A 203 13.76 27.13 -40.32
N THR A 204 13.48 28.42 -40.29
CA THR A 204 12.15 29.01 -40.12
C THR A 204 11.27 28.58 -41.29
N ASN A 205 10.19 27.85 -41.01
CA ASN A 205 9.10 27.69 -41.97
C ASN A 205 7.86 28.43 -41.42
N GLU A 206 7.88 29.74 -41.58
CA GLU A 206 6.66 30.54 -41.71
C GLU A 206 6.02 30.19 -43.05
N ASN A 207 4.74 29.76 -43.06
CA ASN A 207 3.73 30.35 -43.94
C ASN A 207 2.35 29.65 -43.83
N ASN A 208 1.37 30.49 -43.46
CA ASN A 208 -0.03 30.52 -43.88
C ASN A 208 -1.08 29.60 -43.22
N PRO A 209 -2.38 30.01 -43.27
CA PRO A 209 -2.90 31.34 -43.00
C PRO A 209 -4.15 31.34 -42.08
N VAL A 210 -4.44 32.54 -41.61
CA VAL A 210 -5.70 33.07 -41.06
C VAL A 210 -6.97 32.46 -41.67
N SER A 211 -7.87 31.99 -40.82
CA SER A 211 -9.31 32.00 -41.10
C SER A 211 -10.07 32.42 -39.84
N THR A 212 -10.35 33.71 -39.79
CA THR A 212 -11.37 34.33 -38.94
C THR A 212 -12.75 33.75 -39.26
N LYS A 213 -13.46 33.29 -38.23
CA LYS A 213 -14.92 33.36 -38.21
C LYS A 213 -15.38 33.67 -36.80
N GLU A 214 -15.82 34.92 -36.69
CA GLU A 214 -16.64 35.49 -35.63
C GLU A 214 -17.89 34.63 -35.43
N HIS A 215 -18.26 34.36 -34.18
CA HIS A 215 -19.65 34.44 -33.78
C HIS A 215 -19.76 35.05 -32.39
N SER A 216 -20.51 36.15 -32.41
CA SER A 216 -21.02 37.02 -31.37
C SER A 216 -22.01 36.31 -30.43
N GLU A 217 -22.34 37.05 -29.36
CA GLU A 217 -23.50 36.95 -28.45
C GLU A 217 -23.37 36.03 -27.22
N VAL A 218 -23.08 36.58 -26.04
CA VAL A 218 -23.98 37.33 -25.13
C VAL A 218 -25.05 36.43 -24.52
N SER A 219 -24.90 36.11 -23.24
CA SER A 219 -26.01 36.19 -22.30
C SER A 219 -25.49 36.34 -20.86
N GLN A 220 -25.72 37.52 -20.29
CA GLN A 220 -25.73 37.76 -18.85
C GLN A 220 -26.87 36.94 -18.22
N LYS A 221 -26.66 36.41 -17.01
CA LYS A 221 -27.71 36.41 -15.98
C LYS A 221 -27.13 36.25 -14.57
N SER A 222 -27.35 37.31 -13.80
CA SER A 222 -27.26 37.46 -12.35
C SER A 222 -28.27 36.60 -11.59
N THR A 223 -27.94 36.18 -10.36
CA THR A 223 -28.83 36.14 -9.16
C THR A 223 -27.99 35.72 -7.93
N GLU A 224 -27.78 36.63 -6.97
CA GLU A 224 -28.45 36.73 -5.64
C GLU A 224 -27.98 35.65 -4.65
N GLU A 225 -27.14 35.98 -3.66
CA GLU A 225 -27.53 36.44 -2.31
C GLU A 225 -28.60 35.58 -1.63
N SER A 226 -28.23 34.92 -0.53
CA SER A 226 -29.05 34.89 0.69
C SER A 226 -28.25 34.34 1.88
N ASN A 227 -28.10 35.22 2.86
CA ASN A 227 -27.75 34.94 4.24
C ASN A 227 -28.67 33.87 4.85
N ASN A 228 -28.14 33.05 5.77
CA ASN A 228 -28.98 32.56 6.86
C ASN A 228 -28.20 32.54 8.17
N LEU A 229 -28.55 33.55 8.97
CA LEU A 229 -28.34 33.71 10.39
C LEU A 229 -29.30 32.72 11.10
N ILE A 230 -28.79 31.81 11.95
CA ILE A 230 -29.64 31.12 12.93
C ILE A 230 -29.12 31.47 14.31
N SER A 231 -29.91 32.29 14.97
CA SER A 231 -29.85 32.68 16.37
C SER A 231 -30.24 31.54 17.30
N ASP A 232 -29.60 31.58 18.46
CA ASP A 232 -29.98 31.04 19.76
C ASP A 232 -31.47 30.70 19.95
N LYS A 233 -31.70 29.56 20.63
CA LYS A 233 -32.85 29.39 21.52
C LYS A 233 -32.52 28.45 22.69
N THR A 234 -32.71 29.03 23.88
CA THR A 234 -33.06 28.45 25.19
C THR A 234 -32.03 27.65 25.97
#